data_AF-A0A7V2T458-F1
#
_entry.id   AF-A0A7V2T458-F1
#
_cell.length_a   1.000
_cell.length_b   1.000
_cell.length_c   1.000
_cell.angle_alpha   90.00
_cell.angle_beta   90.00
_cell.angle_gamma   90.00
#
_symmetry.space_group_name_H-M   'P 1'
#
loop_
_entity.id
_entity.type
_entity.pdbx_description
1 polymer ?
#
loop_
_entity_poly.entity_id
_entity_poly.type
_entity_poly.pdbx_seq_one_letter_code
_entity_poly.pdbx_strand_id
1 'polypeptide(L)'
;MLGFIASAISAVVSIAKVVAPIIGKVVSVAQTVFSTLGVFKPNETVESVGDRAIQADENGIDRSKFENHDEYMEALRDFELDPERSDEISTEEKQVVGVAVGTQGVAEKYDIKIDGETWVCVAKSPDYFTPERIKALVEKGVDMKTVTNYFQDKLGPTQSVNVEKTLMEVDRKIDPELNNGGLYSQLDQVRDAMGK
;
A
#
# COMPACT_ATOMS: atom_id res chain seq x y z
N MET A 1 3.08 -34.36 -7.20
CA MET A 1 4.36 -33.66 -7.37
C MET A 1 4.34 -32.50 -6.40
N LEU A 2 4.91 -32.67 -5.21
CA LEU A 2 4.98 -31.65 -4.15
C LEU A 2 6.10 -30.67 -4.52
N GLY A 3 5.79 -29.74 -5.42
CA GLY A 3 6.66 -28.61 -5.73
C GLY A 3 6.42 -27.52 -4.72
N PHE A 4 7.48 -27.07 -4.05
CA PHE A 4 7.52 -25.93 -3.14
C PHE A 4 6.71 -24.75 -3.70
N ILE A 5 5.55 -24.46 -3.10
CA ILE A 5 4.93 -23.14 -3.22
C ILE A 5 5.65 -22.30 -2.17
N ALA A 6 6.74 -21.64 -2.57
CA ALA A 6 7.39 -20.67 -1.70
C ALA A 6 6.38 -19.55 -1.41
N SER A 7 6.13 -19.26 -0.12
CA SER A 7 5.18 -18.23 0.26
C SER A 7 5.65 -16.85 -0.20
N ALA A 8 4.73 -16.07 -0.79
CA ALA A 8 4.95 -14.67 -1.12
C ALA A 8 5.30 -13.83 0.13
N ILE A 9 4.88 -14.26 1.33
CA ILE A 9 5.15 -13.56 2.59
C ILE A 9 6.64 -13.60 2.94
N SER A 10 7.35 -14.71 2.70
CA SER A 10 8.80 -14.80 2.97
C SER A 10 9.63 -13.80 2.13
N ALA A 11 9.22 -13.57 0.88
CA ALA A 11 9.82 -12.54 0.03
C ALA A 11 9.55 -11.12 0.56
N VAL A 12 8.34 -10.89 1.08
CA VAL A 12 7.92 -9.61 1.70
C VAL A 12 8.64 -9.36 3.03
N VAL A 13 8.86 -10.38 3.85
CA VAL A 13 9.63 -10.27 5.10
C VAL A 13 11.07 -9.86 4.83
N SER A 14 11.69 -10.41 3.77
CA SER A 14 13.09 -10.14 3.42
C SER A 14 13.37 -8.66 3.10
N ILE A 15 12.36 -7.89 2.66
CA ILE A 15 12.52 -6.45 2.36
C ILE A 15 12.35 -5.55 3.58
N ALA A 16 11.89 -6.08 4.73
CA ALA A 16 11.58 -5.27 5.91
C ALA A 16 12.77 -4.44 6.40
N LYS A 17 13.98 -5.03 6.42
CA LYS A 17 15.22 -4.34 6.82
C LYS A 17 15.58 -3.17 5.90
N VAL A 18 15.22 -3.26 4.62
CA VAL A 18 15.51 -2.22 3.62
C VAL A 18 14.60 -1.00 3.81
N VAL A 19 13.33 -1.23 4.18
CA VAL A 19 12.32 -0.18 4.32
C VAL A 19 12.13 0.33 5.76
N ALA A 20 12.76 -0.30 6.75
CA ALA A 20 12.68 0.09 8.16
C ALA A 20 12.84 1.60 8.43
N PRO A 21 13.75 2.35 7.78
CA PRO A 21 13.88 3.79 8.04
C PRO A 21 12.66 4.63 7.64
N ILE A 22 11.83 4.13 6.73
CA ILE A 22 10.71 4.85 6.14
C ILE A 22 9.34 4.22 6.47
N ILE A 23 9.32 3.02 7.06
CA ILE A 23 8.10 2.23 7.25
C ILE A 23 7.08 2.92 8.15
N GLY A 24 7.51 3.63 9.20
CA GLY A 24 6.59 4.30 10.11
C GLY A 24 5.68 5.35 9.43
N LYS A 25 6.20 6.08 8.44
CA LYS A 25 5.41 7.03 7.63
C LYS A 25 4.43 6.32 6.71
N VAL A 26 4.84 5.19 6.14
CA VAL A 26 3.99 4.36 5.28
C VAL A 26 2.84 3.77 6.08
N VAL A 27 3.13 3.22 7.26
CA VAL A 27 2.16 2.52 8.11
C VAL A 27 1.01 3.44 8.54
N SER A 28 1.28 4.69 8.93
CA SER A 28 0.22 5.61 9.35
C SER A 28 -0.74 5.96 8.21
N VAL A 29 -0.19 6.22 7.02
CA VAL A 29 -0.99 6.51 5.81
C VAL A 29 -1.76 5.26 5.38
N ALA A 30 -1.08 4.12 5.29
CA ALA A 30 -1.65 2.85 4.88
C ALA A 30 -2.78 2.40 5.83
N GLN A 31 -2.58 2.50 7.14
CA GLN A 31 -3.60 2.22 8.15
C GLN A 31 -4.89 3.00 7.88
N THR A 32 -4.76 4.31 7.65
CA THR A 32 -5.90 5.20 7.42
C THR A 32 -6.61 4.84 6.12
N VAL A 33 -5.85 4.59 5.04
CA VAL A 33 -6.39 4.19 3.74
C VAL A 33 -7.13 2.85 3.84
N PHE A 34 -6.50 1.80 4.37
CA PHE A 34 -7.10 0.47 4.44
C PHE A 34 -8.36 0.43 5.31
N SER A 35 -8.37 1.17 6.43
CA SER A 35 -9.55 1.27 7.29
C SER A 35 -10.67 2.04 6.59
N THR A 36 -10.37 3.16 5.94
CA THR A 36 -11.39 4.00 5.29
C THR A 36 -11.99 3.34 4.05
N LEU A 37 -11.19 2.57 3.31
CA LEU A 37 -11.66 1.77 2.18
C LEU A 37 -12.34 0.46 2.63
N GLY A 38 -12.40 0.18 3.93
CA GLY A 38 -13.03 -1.00 4.51
C GLY A 38 -12.34 -2.32 4.13
N VAL A 39 -11.03 -2.27 3.87
CA VAL A 39 -10.19 -3.47 3.71
C VAL A 39 -9.83 -4.03 5.08
N PHE A 40 -9.50 -3.14 6.02
CA PHE A 40 -9.34 -3.47 7.44
C PHE A 40 -10.56 -3.01 8.24
N LYS A 41 -10.92 -3.78 9.28
CA LYS A 41 -11.92 -3.37 10.27
C LYS A 41 -11.33 -2.26 11.18
N PRO A 42 -12.17 -1.43 11.82
CA PRO A 42 -11.70 -0.30 12.62
C PRO A 42 -10.72 -0.63 13.76
N ASN A 43 -10.76 -1.87 14.27
CA ASN A 43 -9.90 -2.35 15.36
C ASN A 43 -8.67 -3.15 14.85
N GLU A 44 -8.53 -3.32 13.53
CA GLU A 44 -7.41 -4.01 12.92
C GLU A 44 -6.30 -3.01 12.62
N THR A 45 -5.11 -3.26 13.14
CA THR A 45 -3.91 -2.50 12.80
C THR A 45 -3.11 -3.20 11.72
N VAL A 46 -2.37 -2.45 10.91
CA VAL A 46 -1.38 -2.97 9.95
C VAL A 46 -0.48 -4.01 10.62
N GLU A 47 0.05 -3.70 11.79
CA GLU A 47 0.90 -4.62 12.55
C GLU A 47 0.16 -5.91 12.96
N SER A 48 -1.06 -5.81 13.51
CA SER A 48 -1.83 -6.98 13.93
C SER A 48 -2.24 -7.89 12.77
N VAL A 49 -2.56 -7.31 11.61
CA VAL A 49 -2.89 -8.07 10.40
C VAL A 49 -1.64 -8.75 9.85
N GLY A 50 -0.50 -8.07 9.88
CA GLY A 50 0.77 -8.66 9.45
C GLY A 50 1.24 -9.80 10.33
N ASP A 51 1.13 -9.68 11.66
CA ASP A 51 1.45 -10.76 12.60
C ASP A 51 0.60 -12.01 12.31
N ARG A 52 -0.71 -11.81 12.16
CA ARG A 52 -1.65 -12.87 11.77
C ARG A 52 -1.28 -13.49 10.45
N ALA A 53 -1.00 -12.69 9.42
CA ALA A 53 -0.65 -13.19 8.10
C ALA A 53 0.65 -14.02 8.11
N ILE A 54 1.68 -13.59 8.85
CA ILE A 54 2.94 -14.33 8.97
C ILE A 54 2.70 -15.68 9.63
N GLN A 55 2.06 -15.69 10.81
CA GLN A 55 1.85 -16.94 11.55
C GLN A 55 0.86 -17.88 10.85
N ALA A 56 -0.19 -17.33 10.22
CA ALA A 56 -1.14 -18.10 9.43
C ALA A 56 -0.43 -18.79 8.25
N ASP A 57 0.45 -18.07 7.55
CA ASP A 57 1.25 -18.62 6.44
C ASP A 57 2.22 -19.72 6.89
N GLU A 58 2.90 -19.54 8.03
CA GLU A 58 3.74 -20.57 8.66
C GLU A 58 2.94 -21.86 8.98
N ASN A 59 1.63 -21.72 9.19
CA ASN A 59 0.69 -22.82 9.41
C ASN A 59 -0.09 -23.23 8.13
N GLY A 60 0.36 -22.77 6.96
CA GLY A 60 -0.20 -23.13 5.67
C GLY A 60 -1.52 -22.44 5.35
N ILE A 61 -1.85 -21.31 5.96
CA ILE A 61 -2.98 -20.46 5.57
C ILE A 61 -2.41 -19.29 4.79
N ASP A 62 -2.17 -19.52 3.50
CA ASP A 62 -1.65 -18.51 2.59
C ASP A 62 -2.75 -17.98 1.66
N ARG A 63 -2.55 -16.77 1.14
CA ARG A 63 -3.51 -16.08 0.27
C ARG A 63 -3.92 -16.88 -0.97
N SER A 64 -3.08 -17.75 -1.52
CA SER A 64 -3.38 -18.50 -2.76
C SER A 64 -4.49 -19.54 -2.59
N LYS A 65 -4.89 -19.83 -1.34
CA LYS A 65 -5.95 -20.79 -0.99
C LYS A 65 -7.37 -20.22 -1.00
N PHE A 66 -7.52 -18.92 -1.23
CA PHE A 66 -8.79 -18.20 -1.13
C PHE A 66 -9.17 -17.58 -2.48
N GLU A 67 -10.47 -17.49 -2.78
CA GLU A 67 -10.90 -16.93 -4.06
C GLU A 67 -10.71 -15.41 -4.10
N ASN A 68 -10.98 -14.75 -2.98
CA ASN A 68 -10.95 -13.30 -2.85
C ASN A 68 -10.30 -12.86 -1.52
N HIS A 69 -9.98 -11.58 -1.45
CA HIS A 69 -9.36 -10.99 -0.26
C HIS A 69 -10.23 -11.10 1.00
N ASP A 70 -11.55 -11.00 0.89
CA ASP A 70 -12.44 -11.00 2.06
C ASP A 70 -12.42 -12.37 2.76
N GLU A 71 -12.48 -13.47 2.01
CA GLU A 71 -12.33 -14.83 2.53
C GLU A 71 -10.97 -15.05 3.21
N TYR A 72 -9.89 -14.54 2.61
CA TYR A 72 -8.57 -14.61 3.22
C TYR A 72 -8.52 -13.84 4.54
N MET A 73 -9.09 -12.64 4.59
CA MET A 73 -9.13 -11.83 5.81
C MET A 73 -10.00 -12.49 6.89
N GLU A 74 -11.08 -13.17 6.54
CA GLU A 74 -11.85 -14.00 7.50
C GLU A 74 -10.98 -15.11 8.10
N ALA A 75 -10.24 -15.85 7.27
CA ALA A 75 -9.33 -16.88 7.77
C ALA A 75 -8.23 -16.31 8.70
N LEU A 76 -7.68 -15.14 8.39
CA LEU A 76 -6.70 -14.47 9.27
C LEU A 76 -7.29 -14.03 10.62
N ARG A 77 -8.57 -13.65 10.63
CA ARG A 77 -9.28 -13.24 11.86
C ARG A 77 -9.58 -14.45 12.75
N ASP A 78 -9.91 -15.58 12.15
CA ASP A 78 -10.21 -16.83 12.84
C ASP A 78 -8.94 -17.57 13.29
N PHE A 79 -7.78 -17.25 12.70
CA PHE A 79 -6.50 -17.80 13.11
C PHE A 79 -6.14 -17.39 14.56
N GLU A 80 -5.78 -18.38 15.38
CA GLU A 80 -5.33 -18.17 16.75
C GLU A 80 -3.82 -17.90 16.76
N LEU A 81 -3.43 -16.73 17.26
CA LEU A 81 -2.02 -16.34 17.35
C LEU A 81 -1.31 -17.09 18.47
N ASP A 82 -0.07 -17.49 18.22
CA ASP A 82 0.87 -17.91 19.25
C ASP A 82 1.58 -16.66 19.81
N PRO A 83 1.36 -16.28 21.09
CA PRO A 83 1.99 -15.10 21.68
C PRO A 83 3.52 -15.20 21.73
N GLU A 84 4.09 -16.38 21.96
CA GLU A 84 5.55 -16.54 21.99
C GLU A 84 6.14 -16.28 20.61
N ARG A 85 5.46 -16.78 19.56
CA ARG A 85 5.85 -16.51 18.18
C ARG A 85 5.69 -15.04 17.81
N SER A 86 4.62 -14.38 18.27
CA SER A 86 4.41 -12.94 18.09
C SER A 86 5.59 -12.12 18.64
N ASP A 87 6.17 -12.51 19.76
CA ASP A 87 7.30 -11.80 20.38
C ASP A 87 8.61 -11.98 19.61
N GLU A 88 8.74 -13.04 18.81
CA GLU A 88 9.92 -13.31 17.98
C GLU A 88 9.91 -12.57 16.64
N ILE A 89 8.72 -12.23 16.12
CA ILE A 89 8.58 -11.53 14.84
C ILE A 89 8.76 -10.03 15.09
N SER A 90 9.66 -9.38 14.34
CA SER A 90 9.91 -7.96 14.53
C SER A 90 8.72 -7.10 14.11
N THR A 91 8.55 -5.93 14.76
CA THR A 91 7.52 -4.96 14.42
C THR A 91 7.59 -4.55 12.94
N GLU A 92 8.78 -4.41 12.37
CA GLU A 92 8.95 -4.04 10.95
C GLU A 92 8.46 -5.14 10.01
N GLU A 93 8.72 -6.41 10.32
CA GLU A 93 8.22 -7.55 9.52
C GLU A 93 6.70 -7.59 9.54
N LYS A 94 6.10 -7.47 10.74
CA LYS A 94 4.64 -7.37 10.90
C LYS A 94 4.08 -6.21 10.08
N GLN A 95 4.68 -5.03 10.18
CA GLN A 95 4.20 -3.85 9.47
C GLN A 95 4.29 -3.98 7.95
N VAL A 96 5.40 -4.51 7.43
CA VAL A 96 5.60 -4.67 5.99
C VAL A 96 4.64 -5.71 5.40
N VAL A 97 4.45 -6.83 6.10
CA VAL A 97 3.45 -7.83 5.68
C VAL A 97 2.03 -7.28 5.78
N GLY A 98 1.72 -6.55 6.86
CA GLY A 98 0.42 -5.87 7.00
C GLY A 98 0.13 -4.89 5.88
N VAL A 99 1.12 -4.08 5.48
CA VAL A 99 1.00 -3.18 4.32
C VAL A 99 0.76 -3.99 3.04
N ALA A 100 1.48 -5.09 2.83
CA ALA A 100 1.30 -5.93 1.64
C ALA A 100 -0.10 -6.54 1.57
N VAL A 101 -0.61 -7.08 2.68
CA VAL A 101 -1.97 -7.66 2.78
C VAL A 101 -3.02 -6.60 2.47
N GLY A 102 -2.96 -5.43 3.13
CA GLY A 102 -3.91 -4.34 2.87
C GLY A 102 -3.83 -3.82 1.43
N THR A 103 -2.62 -3.72 0.88
CA THR A 103 -2.40 -3.30 -0.52
C THR A 103 -3.07 -4.25 -1.50
N GLN A 104 -2.94 -5.55 -1.27
CA GLN A 104 -3.60 -6.56 -2.09
C GLN A 104 -5.12 -6.44 -2.00
N GLY A 105 -5.67 -6.23 -0.80
CA GLY A 105 -7.10 -6.02 -0.62
C GLY A 105 -7.64 -4.81 -1.37
N VAL A 106 -6.90 -3.69 -1.35
CA VAL A 106 -7.25 -2.50 -2.14
C VAL A 106 -7.16 -2.78 -3.64
N ALA A 107 -6.08 -3.43 -4.10
CA ALA A 107 -5.89 -3.74 -5.51
C ALA A 107 -7.00 -4.62 -6.07
N GLU A 108 -7.39 -5.68 -5.34
CA GLU A 108 -8.50 -6.56 -5.73
C GLU A 108 -9.85 -5.85 -5.70
N LYS A 109 -10.14 -5.09 -4.64
CA LYS A 109 -11.44 -4.43 -4.45
C LYS A 109 -11.73 -3.35 -5.50
N TYR A 110 -10.69 -2.65 -5.96
CA TYR A 110 -10.82 -1.53 -6.92
C TYR A 110 -10.35 -1.87 -8.33
N ASP A 111 -9.88 -3.10 -8.58
CA ASP A 111 -9.29 -3.55 -9.86
C ASP A 111 -8.18 -2.60 -10.36
N ILE A 112 -7.24 -2.27 -9.46
CA ILE A 112 -6.11 -1.37 -9.73
C ILE A 112 -4.79 -2.03 -9.38
N LYS A 113 -3.69 -1.47 -9.90
CA LYS A 113 -2.34 -1.91 -9.53
C LYS A 113 -1.73 -0.96 -8.50
N ILE A 114 -1.23 -1.56 -7.43
CA ILE A 114 -0.46 -0.89 -6.37
C ILE A 114 0.71 -1.83 -6.03
N ASP A 115 1.93 -1.31 -5.94
CA ASP A 115 3.13 -2.10 -5.64
C ASP A 115 3.98 -1.46 -4.55
N GLY A 116 5.04 -2.15 -4.13
CA GLY A 116 5.95 -1.65 -3.09
C GLY A 116 6.62 -0.32 -3.43
N GLU A 117 6.93 -0.06 -4.71
CA GLU A 117 7.48 1.23 -5.15
C GLU A 117 6.51 2.38 -4.91
N THR A 118 5.20 2.11 -5.01
CA THR A 118 4.17 3.10 -4.69
C THR A 118 4.28 3.55 -3.23
N TRP A 119 4.44 2.62 -2.28
CA TRP A 119 4.61 2.98 -0.87
C TRP A 119 5.94 3.68 -0.59
N VAL A 120 7.00 3.39 -1.34
CA VAL A 120 8.24 4.18 -1.29
C VAL A 120 8.00 5.62 -1.75
N CYS A 121 7.20 5.82 -2.79
CA CYS A 121 6.81 7.15 -3.26
C CYS A 121 6.00 7.91 -2.19
N VAL A 122 5.04 7.25 -1.55
CA VAL A 122 4.28 7.78 -0.40
C VAL A 122 5.21 8.20 0.73
N ALA A 123 6.17 7.34 1.10
CA ALA A 123 7.09 7.62 2.21
C ALA A 123 8.01 8.82 1.97
N LYS A 124 8.38 9.06 0.70
CA LYS A 124 9.23 10.18 0.28
C LYS A 124 8.46 11.49 0.21
N SER A 125 7.16 11.44 -0.06
CA SER A 125 6.31 12.64 -0.20
C SER A 125 4.99 12.51 0.58
N PRO A 126 5.05 12.33 1.92
CA PRO A 126 3.86 12.05 2.74
C PRO A 126 2.87 13.22 2.77
N ASP A 127 3.35 14.45 2.63
CA ASP A 127 2.50 15.65 2.61
C ASP A 127 1.68 15.76 1.32
N TYR A 128 2.18 15.16 0.22
CA TYR A 128 1.45 15.06 -1.03
C TYR A 128 0.55 13.83 -1.03
N PHE A 129 1.07 12.66 -0.67
CA PHE A 129 0.32 11.40 -0.62
C PHE A 129 -0.42 11.22 0.71
N THR A 130 -1.33 12.15 1.00
CA THR A 130 -2.20 12.05 2.17
C THR A 130 -3.17 10.87 2.04
N PRO A 131 -3.70 10.33 3.15
CA PRO A 131 -4.72 9.27 3.10
C PRO A 131 -5.93 9.65 2.25
N GLU A 132 -6.42 10.89 2.37
CA GLU A 132 -7.56 11.42 1.61
C GLU A 132 -7.27 11.42 0.11
N ARG A 133 -6.05 11.80 -0.27
CA ARG A 133 -5.64 11.82 -1.66
C ARG A 133 -5.51 10.42 -2.24
N ILE A 134 -4.84 9.51 -1.53
CA ILE A 134 -4.72 8.11 -1.98
C ILE A 134 -6.10 7.50 -2.13
N LYS A 135 -6.99 7.71 -1.14
CA LYS A 135 -8.39 7.28 -1.22
C LYS A 135 -9.08 7.81 -2.47
N ALA A 136 -8.98 9.12 -2.74
CA ALA A 136 -9.63 9.72 -3.91
C ALA A 136 -9.10 9.17 -5.25
N LEU A 137 -7.80 8.86 -5.33
CA LEU A 137 -7.20 8.23 -6.51
C LEU A 137 -7.69 6.78 -6.69
N VAL A 138 -7.70 6.00 -5.61
CA VAL A 138 -8.17 4.61 -5.59
C VAL A 138 -9.65 4.51 -5.95
N GLU A 139 -10.51 5.33 -5.36
CA GLU A 139 -11.97 5.34 -5.65
C GLU A 139 -12.26 5.79 -7.09
N LYS A 140 -11.37 6.57 -7.70
CA LYS A 140 -11.46 6.94 -9.11
C LYS A 140 -10.95 5.83 -10.05
N GLY A 141 -10.41 4.73 -9.52
CA GLY A 141 -9.86 3.63 -10.29
C GLY A 141 -8.50 3.96 -10.92
N VAL A 142 -7.75 4.89 -10.34
CA VAL A 142 -6.42 5.26 -10.85
C VAL A 142 -5.42 4.16 -10.48
N ASP A 143 -4.74 3.63 -11.51
CA ASP A 143 -3.62 2.72 -11.33
C ASP A 143 -2.46 3.46 -10.63
N MET A 144 -2.21 3.12 -9.36
CA MET A 144 -1.22 3.78 -8.53
C MET A 144 0.21 3.48 -8.97
N LYS A 145 0.46 2.33 -9.60
CA LYS A 145 1.75 2.06 -10.23
C LYS A 145 2.02 3.04 -11.38
N THR A 146 0.99 3.39 -12.13
CA THR A 146 1.10 4.40 -13.18
C THR A 146 1.37 5.80 -12.61
N VAL A 147 0.76 6.15 -11.47
CA VAL A 147 1.09 7.39 -10.72
C VAL A 147 2.55 7.39 -10.25
N THR A 148 3.03 6.28 -9.71
CA THR A 148 4.44 6.12 -9.30
C THR A 148 5.38 6.29 -10.49
N ASN A 149 5.08 5.65 -11.63
CA ASN A 149 5.86 5.77 -12.85
C ASN A 149 5.90 7.21 -13.39
N TYR A 150 4.81 7.98 -13.23
CA TYR A 150 4.77 9.39 -13.60
C TYR A 150 5.81 10.21 -12.80
N PHE A 151 5.86 10.04 -11.48
CA PHE A 151 6.83 10.75 -10.64
C PHE A 151 8.27 10.28 -10.82
N GLN A 152 8.47 9.07 -11.33
CA GLN A 152 9.77 8.52 -11.65
C GLN A 152 10.23 8.81 -13.09
N ASP A 153 9.46 9.58 -13.86
CA ASP A 153 9.72 9.89 -15.27
C ASP A 153 9.91 8.61 -16.13
N LYS A 154 9.09 7.58 -15.85
CA LYS A 154 9.09 6.29 -16.56
C LYS A 154 7.98 6.19 -17.62
N LEU A 155 7.15 7.22 -17.76
CA LEU A 155 6.02 7.24 -18.69
C LEU A 155 6.37 7.94 -20.01
N GLY A 156 5.74 7.51 -21.10
CA GLY A 156 5.81 8.23 -22.37
C GLY A 156 5.02 9.55 -22.33
N PRO A 157 5.31 10.53 -23.21
CA PRO A 157 4.76 11.89 -23.12
C PRO A 157 3.23 11.95 -23.01
N THR A 158 2.52 11.18 -23.83
CA THR A 158 1.05 11.13 -23.81
C THR A 158 0.50 10.59 -22.49
N GLN A 159 1.13 9.56 -21.94
CA GLN A 159 0.72 8.97 -20.66
C GLN A 159 0.99 9.95 -19.51
N SER A 160 2.15 10.61 -19.51
CA SER A 160 2.50 11.62 -18.51
C SER A 160 1.46 12.74 -18.44
N VAL A 161 1.05 13.29 -19.60
CA VAL A 161 0.02 14.34 -19.67
C VAL A 161 -1.34 13.85 -19.13
N ASN A 162 -1.72 12.60 -19.41
CA ASN A 162 -2.99 12.06 -18.94
C ASN A 162 -3.00 11.82 -17.43
N VAL A 163 -1.89 11.33 -16.87
CA VAL A 163 -1.74 11.16 -15.42
C VAL A 163 -1.72 12.51 -14.72
N GLU A 164 -0.95 13.48 -15.22
CA GLU A 164 -0.90 14.85 -14.68
C GLU A 164 -2.30 15.47 -14.59
N LYS A 165 -3.07 15.41 -15.68
CA LYS A 165 -4.46 15.90 -15.68
C LYS A 165 -5.32 15.22 -14.62
N THR A 166 -5.19 13.89 -14.49
CA THR A 166 -5.94 13.12 -13.49
C THR A 166 -5.56 13.52 -12.07
N LEU A 167 -4.27 13.75 -11.79
CA LEU A 167 -3.76 14.22 -10.49
C LEU A 167 -4.31 15.61 -10.18
N MET A 168 -4.22 16.55 -11.11
CA MET A 168 -4.76 17.91 -10.96
C MET A 168 -6.28 17.92 -10.76
N GLU A 169 -7.02 17.01 -11.41
CA GLU A 169 -8.46 16.85 -11.21
C GLU A 169 -8.80 16.37 -9.80
N VAL A 170 -7.99 15.47 -9.22
CA VAL A 170 -8.16 15.02 -7.84
C VAL A 170 -7.82 16.16 -6.89
N ASP A 171 -6.74 16.90 -7.13
CA ASP A 171 -6.35 18.03 -6.29
C ASP A 171 -7.43 19.09 -6.20
N ARG A 172 -8.00 19.51 -7.34
CA ARG A 172 -9.06 20.52 -7.36
C ARG A 172 -10.32 20.08 -6.61
N LYS A 173 -10.53 18.77 -6.43
CA LYS A 173 -11.65 18.26 -5.61
C LYS A 173 -11.33 18.31 -4.12
N ILE A 174 -10.06 18.12 -3.75
CA ILE A 174 -9.60 18.13 -2.36
C ILE A 174 -9.42 19.58 -1.88
N ASP A 175 -8.79 20.42 -2.69
CA ASP A 175 -8.57 21.84 -2.45
C ASP A 175 -8.99 22.66 -3.68
N PRO A 176 -10.25 23.13 -3.71
CA PRO A 176 -10.77 23.94 -4.81
C PRO A 176 -10.13 25.33 -4.96
N GLU A 177 -9.44 25.83 -3.92
CA GLU A 177 -8.79 27.15 -3.93
C GLU A 177 -7.38 27.09 -4.52
N LEU A 178 -6.83 25.89 -4.69
CA LEU A 178 -5.50 25.68 -5.22
C LEU A 178 -5.42 26.05 -6.71
N ASN A 179 -4.66 27.10 -7.01
CA ASN A 179 -4.43 27.54 -8.39
C ASN A 179 -3.46 26.61 -9.14
N ASN A 180 -3.40 26.74 -10.47
CA ASN A 180 -2.53 25.89 -11.31
C ASN A 180 -1.05 25.95 -10.92
N GLY A 181 -0.53 27.11 -10.51
CA GLY A 181 0.87 27.22 -10.08
C GLY A 181 1.15 26.40 -8.81
N GLY A 182 0.22 26.40 -7.86
CA GLY A 182 0.30 25.56 -6.66
C GLY A 182 0.24 24.06 -6.99
N LEU A 183 -0.64 23.67 -7.91
CA LEU A 183 -0.74 22.29 -8.40
C LEU A 183 0.57 21.79 -9.01
N TYR A 184 1.15 22.57 -9.94
CA TYR A 184 2.42 22.20 -10.55
C TYR A 184 3.56 22.15 -9.52
N SER A 185 3.60 23.12 -8.58
CA SER A 185 4.61 23.12 -7.53
C SER A 185 4.56 21.87 -6.65
N GLN A 186 3.37 21.38 -6.31
CA GLN A 186 3.22 20.13 -5.57
C GLN A 186 3.74 18.92 -6.36
N LEU A 187 3.42 18.85 -7.66
CA LEU A 187 3.90 17.76 -8.53
C LEU A 187 5.42 17.77 -8.67
N ASP A 188 6.02 18.94 -8.82
CA ASP A 188 7.46 19.09 -8.95
C ASP A 188 8.19 18.75 -7.64
N GLN A 189 7.65 19.14 -6.48
CA GLN A 189 8.21 18.73 -5.17
C GLN A 189 8.30 17.21 -5.02
N VAL A 190 7.28 16.48 -5.51
CA VAL A 190 7.30 15.00 -5.47
C VAL A 190 8.37 14.46 -6.43
N ARG A 191 8.51 15.02 -7.64
CA ARG A 191 9.56 14.62 -8.61
C ARG A 191 10.96 14.84 -8.02
N ASP A 192 11.20 16.01 -7.41
CA ASP A 192 12.46 16.35 -6.76
C ASP A 192 12.78 15.34 -5.62
N ALA A 193 11.79 15.01 -4.80
CA ALA A 193 11.94 14.01 -3.73
C ALA A 193 12.23 12.59 -4.26
N MET A 194 11.82 12.30 -5.50
CA MET A 194 12.15 11.07 -6.20
C MET A 194 13.52 11.08 -6.88
N GLY A 195 14.24 12.21 -6.85
CA GLY A 195 15.57 12.39 -7.45
C GLY A 195 15.52 12.63 -8.95
N LYS A 196 14.51 13.38 -9.41
CA LYS A 196 14.28 13.75 -10.80
C LYS A 196 14.37 15.25 -11.01
#